data_AF-A0AAD7GH52-F1
#
_entry.id   AF-A0AAD7GH52-F1
#
_cell.length_a   1.000
_cell.length_b   1.000
_cell.length_c   1.000
_cell.angle_alpha   90.00
_cell.angle_beta   90.00
_cell.angle_gamma   90.00
#
_symmetry.space_group_name_H-M   'P 1'
#
loop_
_entity.id
_entity.type
_entity.pdbx_description
1 polymer ?
#
loop_
_entity_poly.entity_id
_entity_poly.type
_entity_poly.pdbx_seq_one_letter_code
_entity_poly.pdbx_strand_id
1 'polypeptide(L)'
;MLRCTNGPNPFIARIKATSVPPPYTVASLKRALVQAEELPDPSGDLTGLFKTRDARKAMAKGARVDILTGELGATPQTPVALVFLTDPEEALRVSDNDRANSNYELPTLYYRLYNRAGEEHSVRAFDKKEPALGRINRDSIAPPRNALCVKRRIARVEGKPIYKLADLSQIQKPITHTLPPPW
;
A
#
# COMPACT_ATOMS: atom_id res chain seq x y z
N MET A 1 -2.33 -0.11 -14.06
CA MET A 1 -3.51 -0.93 -14.43
C MET A 1 -3.03 -2.34 -14.70
N LEU A 2 -3.23 -3.26 -13.76
CA LEU A 2 -3.13 -4.69 -14.02
C LEU A 2 -4.46 -5.11 -14.61
N ARG A 3 -4.43 -5.65 -15.84
CA ARG A 3 -5.61 -6.28 -16.42
C ARG A 3 -5.55 -7.74 -15.99
N CYS A 4 -6.41 -8.13 -15.06
CA CYS A 4 -6.75 -9.53 -14.85
C CYS A 4 -7.32 -10.04 -16.17
N THR A 5 -6.56 -10.80 -16.94
CA THR A 5 -7.10 -11.50 -18.11
C THR A 5 -7.60 -12.85 -17.64
N ASN A 6 -8.87 -13.14 -17.91
CA ASN A 6 -9.57 -14.42 -17.70
C ASN A 6 -8.70 -15.64 -18.10
N GLY A 7 -7.89 -16.12 -17.17
CA GLY A 7 -7.21 -17.41 -17.24
C GLY A 7 -7.78 -18.33 -16.17
N PRO A 8 -7.67 -19.67 -16.32
CA PRO A 8 -8.34 -20.65 -15.46
C PRO A 8 -7.86 -20.67 -14.00
N ASN A 9 -6.84 -19.88 -13.62
CA ASN A 9 -6.31 -19.83 -12.27
C ASN A 9 -6.30 -18.39 -11.72
N PRO A 10 -7.13 -18.08 -10.69
CA PRO A 10 -7.20 -16.74 -10.08
C PRO A 10 -5.93 -16.34 -9.32
N PHE A 11 -5.02 -17.28 -9.05
CA PHE A 11 -3.75 -17.05 -8.36
C PHE A 11 -2.60 -16.67 -9.31
N ILE A 12 -2.89 -16.47 -10.60
CA ILE A 12 -1.89 -16.09 -11.61
C ILE A 12 -2.17 -14.67 -12.11
N ALA A 13 -1.30 -13.74 -11.74
CA ALA A 13 -1.33 -12.36 -12.19
C ALA A 13 -0.30 -12.09 -13.30
N ARG A 14 -0.52 -11.02 -14.07
CA ARG A 14 0.39 -10.58 -15.15
C ARG A 14 0.85 -9.15 -14.93
N ILE A 15 2.16 -8.95 -14.91
CA ILE A 15 2.78 -7.62 -14.96
C ILE A 15 3.46 -7.41 -16.31
N LYS A 16 3.57 -6.15 -16.76
CA LYS A 16 4.39 -5.84 -17.94
C LYS A 16 5.85 -5.83 -17.52
N ALA A 17 6.73 -6.47 -18.29
CA ALA A 17 8.17 -6.45 -18.02
C ALA A 17 8.75 -5.02 -18.00
N THR A 18 8.20 -4.13 -18.83
CA THR A 18 8.54 -2.70 -18.87
C THR A 18 8.16 -1.93 -17.59
N SER A 19 7.32 -2.50 -16.72
CA SER A 19 6.98 -1.88 -15.43
C SER A 19 8.03 -2.16 -14.35
N VAL A 20 9.01 -3.03 -14.60
CA VAL A 20 10.11 -3.30 -13.67
C VAL A 20 11.25 -2.31 -13.98
N PRO A 21 11.75 -1.56 -12.99
CA PRO A 21 12.84 -0.64 -13.23
C PRO A 21 14.18 -1.38 -13.43
N PRO A 22 15.09 -0.85 -14.25
CA PRO A 22 16.50 -1.26 -14.24
C PRO A 22 17.07 -1.21 -12.81
N PRO A 23 17.97 -2.13 -12.41
CA PRO A 23 18.81 -3.00 -13.26
C PRO A 23 18.23 -4.40 -13.55
N TYR A 24 16.91 -4.60 -13.45
CA TYR A 24 16.25 -5.89 -13.69
C TYR A 24 16.85 -7.02 -12.83
N THR A 25 16.87 -6.79 -11.51
CA THR A 25 17.26 -7.77 -10.51
C THR A 25 16.04 -8.35 -9.80
N VAL A 26 16.25 -9.44 -9.06
CA VAL A 26 15.22 -10.00 -8.17
C VAL A 26 14.67 -8.92 -7.23
N ALA A 27 15.50 -8.01 -6.73
CA ALA A 27 15.05 -6.90 -5.88
C ALA A 27 14.11 -5.91 -6.61
N SER A 28 14.41 -5.52 -7.85
CA SER A 28 13.55 -4.60 -8.61
C SER A 28 12.24 -5.29 -9.03
N LEU A 29 12.32 -6.57 -9.39
CA LEU A 29 11.15 -7.39 -9.73
C LEU A 29 10.25 -7.61 -8.50
N LYS A 30 10.82 -7.96 -7.34
CA LYS A 30 10.07 -8.08 -6.07
C LYS A 30 9.34 -6.79 -5.73
N ARG A 31 10.02 -5.64 -5.78
CA ARG A 31 9.38 -4.33 -5.53
C ARG A 31 8.24 -4.04 -6.49
N ALA A 32 8.43 -4.33 -7.79
CA ALA A 32 7.38 -4.15 -8.79
C ALA A 32 6.17 -5.06 -8.53
N LEU A 33 6.40 -6.31 -8.12
CA LEU A 33 5.34 -7.26 -7.78
C LEU A 33 4.62 -6.89 -6.48
N VAL A 34 5.34 -6.56 -5.41
CA VAL A 34 4.75 -6.04 -4.15
C VAL A 34 3.91 -4.81 -4.43
N GLN A 35 4.39 -3.88 -5.26
CA GLN A 35 3.64 -2.68 -5.62
C GLN A 35 2.41 -3.00 -6.48
N ALA A 36 2.52 -3.96 -7.40
CA ALA A 36 1.44 -4.43 -8.26
C ALA A 36 0.33 -5.12 -7.46
N GLU A 37 0.72 -5.97 -6.52
CA GLU A 37 -0.16 -6.76 -5.64
C GLU A 37 -0.55 -6.02 -4.35
N GLU A 38 -0.05 -4.79 -4.16
CA GLU A 38 -0.31 -3.93 -3.00
C GLU A 38 0.04 -4.58 -1.63
N LEU A 39 1.08 -5.41 -1.60
CA LEU A 39 1.49 -6.18 -0.41
C LEU A 39 2.17 -5.30 0.66
N PRO A 40 2.03 -5.61 1.96
CA PRO A 40 2.65 -4.87 3.07
C PRO A 40 4.15 -5.20 3.25
N ASP A 41 4.91 -5.29 2.16
CA ASP A 41 6.35 -5.59 2.16
C ASP A 41 7.13 -4.62 1.25
N PRO A 42 7.14 -3.30 1.55
CA PRO A 42 7.74 -2.31 0.67
C PRO A 42 9.24 -2.53 0.43
N SER A 43 9.92 -3.18 1.37
CA SER A 43 11.34 -3.53 1.29
C SER A 43 11.61 -4.81 0.50
N GLY A 44 10.59 -5.65 0.30
CA GLY A 44 10.70 -6.95 -0.35
C GLY A 44 11.46 -7.97 0.50
N ASP A 45 11.51 -7.80 1.82
CA ASP A 45 12.33 -8.61 2.73
C ASP A 45 11.51 -9.72 3.41
N LEU A 46 10.18 -9.53 3.48
CA LEU A 46 9.24 -10.54 3.98
C LEU A 46 8.87 -11.55 2.88
N THR A 47 9.22 -11.26 1.63
CA THR A 47 8.87 -12.07 0.46
C THR A 47 10.09 -12.66 -0.28
N GLY A 48 9.98 -13.93 -0.62
CA GLY A 48 10.91 -14.70 -1.44
C GLY A 48 10.37 -14.84 -2.85
N LEU A 49 11.26 -14.70 -3.85
CA LEU A 49 10.92 -14.92 -5.26
C LEU A 49 11.50 -16.25 -5.73
N PHE A 50 10.69 -17.09 -6.36
CA PHE A 50 11.07 -18.43 -6.82
C PHE A 50 10.82 -18.53 -8.32
N LYS A 51 11.76 -19.13 -9.06
CA LYS A 51 11.69 -19.23 -10.53
C LYS A 51 10.45 -19.97 -11.00
N THR A 52 10.04 -21.00 -10.28
CA THR A 52 8.85 -21.80 -10.53
C THR A 52 8.20 -22.15 -9.19
N ARG A 53 6.95 -22.62 -9.24
CA ARG A 53 6.21 -23.08 -8.06
C ARG A 53 6.97 -24.16 -7.26
N ASP A 54 7.64 -25.07 -7.97
CA ASP A 54 8.26 -26.25 -7.35
C ASP A 54 9.74 -26.02 -6.99
N ALA A 55 10.25 -24.80 -7.19
CA ALA A 55 11.62 -24.46 -6.84
C ALA A 55 11.82 -24.48 -5.31
N ARG A 56 12.82 -25.23 -4.84
CA ARG A 56 13.15 -25.34 -3.41
C ARG A 56 13.91 -24.15 -2.85
N LYS A 57 14.43 -23.26 -3.71
CA LYS A 57 15.34 -22.17 -3.31
C LYS A 57 14.89 -20.84 -3.90
N ALA A 58 14.80 -19.84 -3.02
CA ALA A 58 14.54 -18.47 -3.41
C ALA A 58 15.72 -17.89 -4.21
N MET A 59 15.40 -17.02 -5.17
CA MET A 59 16.41 -16.32 -5.95
C MET A 59 17.12 -15.26 -5.08
N ALA A 60 18.42 -15.10 -5.29
CA ALA A 60 19.20 -14.10 -4.56
C ALA A 60 18.78 -12.67 -4.94
N LYS A 61 18.66 -11.77 -3.97
CA LYS A 61 18.20 -10.38 -4.15
C LYS A 61 18.94 -9.61 -5.27
N GLY A 62 20.25 -9.84 -5.38
CA GLY A 62 21.11 -9.22 -6.40
C GLY A 62 21.18 -9.96 -7.74
N ALA A 63 20.58 -11.15 -7.88
CA ALA A 63 20.60 -11.88 -9.13
C ALA A 63 19.83 -11.12 -10.22
N ARG A 64 20.39 -11.06 -11.42
CA ARG A 64 19.69 -10.54 -12.60
C ARG A 64 18.55 -11.48 -12.98
N VAL A 65 17.43 -10.91 -13.40
CA VAL A 65 16.26 -11.63 -13.87
C VAL A 65 16.02 -11.27 -15.32
N ASP A 66 15.94 -12.29 -16.17
CA ASP A 66 15.69 -12.07 -17.58
C ASP A 66 14.20 -12.13 -17.89
N ILE A 67 13.53 -11.02 -17.58
CA ILE A 67 12.09 -10.81 -17.81
C ILE A 67 11.80 -10.15 -19.15
N LEU A 68 12.84 -9.63 -19.83
CA LEU A 68 12.69 -8.92 -21.12
C LEU A 68 12.80 -9.88 -22.31
N THR A 69 13.62 -10.93 -22.21
CA THR A 69 13.73 -11.97 -23.25
C THR A 69 12.61 -13.01 -23.18
N GLY A 70 11.83 -13.02 -22.10
CA GLY A 70 10.68 -13.90 -21.95
C GLY A 70 11.02 -15.32 -21.51
N GLU A 71 12.09 -15.52 -20.74
CA GLU A 71 12.38 -16.81 -20.12
C GLU A 71 11.68 -16.97 -18.76
N LEU A 72 11.62 -15.89 -17.96
CA LEU A 72 11.11 -15.94 -16.60
C LEU A 72 9.61 -15.60 -16.54
N GLY A 73 8.77 -16.55 -16.12
CA GLY A 73 7.34 -16.31 -15.93
C GLY A 73 6.55 -16.08 -17.22
N ALA A 74 7.10 -16.52 -18.36
CA ALA A 74 6.55 -16.21 -19.68
C ALA A 74 5.22 -16.90 -19.98
N THR A 75 4.95 -18.02 -19.29
CA THR A 75 3.72 -18.80 -19.46
C THR A 75 2.98 -18.95 -18.12
N PRO A 76 1.64 -19.04 -18.13
CA PRO A 76 0.85 -19.38 -16.95
C PRO A 76 1.19 -20.75 -16.34
N GLN A 77 1.79 -21.66 -17.11
CA GLN A 77 2.17 -22.99 -16.65
C GLN A 77 3.48 -22.97 -15.85
N THR A 78 4.33 -21.98 -16.10
CA THR A 78 5.61 -21.78 -15.41
C THR A 78 5.68 -20.37 -14.80
N PRO A 79 4.75 -20.00 -13.89
CA PRO A 79 4.76 -18.68 -13.30
C PRO A 79 5.91 -18.56 -12.30
N VAL A 80 6.39 -17.33 -12.14
CA VAL A 80 7.25 -16.97 -11.01
C VAL A 80 6.39 -16.97 -9.75
N ALA A 81 6.87 -17.57 -8.66
CA ALA A 81 6.16 -17.58 -7.39
C ALA A 81 6.74 -16.52 -6.45
N LEU A 82 5.88 -15.65 -5.93
CA LEU A 82 6.18 -14.74 -4.83
C LEU A 82 5.57 -15.33 -3.56
N VAL A 83 6.39 -15.59 -2.55
CA VAL A 83 6.00 -16.32 -1.35
C VAL A 83 6.38 -15.52 -0.12
N PHE A 84 5.48 -15.38 0.85
CA PHE A 84 5.81 -14.83 2.16
C PHE A 84 6.70 -15.82 2.93
N LEU A 85 7.89 -15.36 3.34
CA LEU A 85 8.86 -16.16 4.10
C LEU A 85 8.58 -16.11 5.62
N THR A 86 7.77 -15.15 6.04
CA THR A 86 7.28 -14.96 7.40
C THR A 86 5.77 -14.90 7.38
N ASP A 87 5.10 -15.25 8.47
CA ASP A 87 3.63 -15.12 8.53
C ASP A 87 3.23 -13.65 8.25
N PRO A 88 2.37 -13.39 7.25
CA PRO A 88 1.93 -12.03 6.94
C PRO A 88 1.24 -11.34 8.12
N GLU A 89 0.59 -12.08 9.03
CA GLU A 89 0.07 -11.51 10.29
C GLU A 89 1.18 -11.10 11.25
N GLU A 90 2.25 -11.88 11.38
CA GLU A 90 3.40 -11.52 12.21
C GLU A 90 4.18 -10.34 11.61
N ALA A 91 4.32 -10.27 10.28
CA ALA A 91 4.92 -9.13 9.60
C ALA A 91 4.14 -7.82 9.82
N LEU A 92 2.82 -7.90 9.86
CA LEU A 92 1.95 -6.79 10.25
C LEU A 92 2.12 -6.43 11.74
N ARG A 93 2.31 -7.42 12.63
CA ARG A 93 2.57 -7.19 14.07
C ARG A 93 3.96 -6.62 14.34
N VAL A 94 5.01 -7.01 13.62
CA VAL A 94 6.36 -6.39 13.72
C VAL A 94 6.28 -4.92 13.30
N SER A 95 5.48 -4.60 12.29
CA SER A 95 5.20 -3.20 11.90
C SER A 95 4.38 -2.41 12.94
N ASP A 96 3.68 -3.09 13.86
CA ASP A 96 2.90 -2.45 14.93
C ASP A 96 3.67 -2.40 16.27
N ASN A 97 4.58 -3.33 16.55
CA ASN A 97 5.33 -3.37 17.80
C ASN A 97 6.51 -2.37 17.83
N ASP A 98 7.06 -2.02 16.67
CA ASP A 98 8.00 -0.88 16.54
C ASP A 98 7.30 0.49 16.69
N ARG A 99 5.96 0.54 16.77
CA ARG A 99 5.20 1.79 16.97
C ARG A 99 5.14 2.27 18.42
N ALA A 100 5.67 1.51 19.37
CA ALA A 100 5.64 1.90 20.78
C ALA A 100 6.81 2.78 21.21
N ASN A 101 7.87 2.97 20.40
CA ASN A 101 9.06 3.68 20.90
C ASN A 101 9.88 4.45 19.87
N SER A 102 9.26 5.25 19.01
CA SER A 102 10.01 6.31 18.36
C SER A 102 9.23 7.61 18.35
N ASN A 103 9.80 8.60 19.06
CA ASN A 103 9.34 9.97 19.21
C ASN A 103 9.46 10.78 17.89
N TYR A 104 9.42 10.11 16.74
CA TYR A 104 9.37 10.73 15.42
C TYR A 104 7.89 10.72 14.99
N GLU A 105 7.21 11.84 15.21
CA GLU A 105 5.91 12.11 14.58
C GLU A 105 6.07 12.00 13.07
N LEU A 106 5.80 10.81 12.52
CA LEU A 106 5.71 10.65 11.07
C LEU A 106 4.64 11.61 10.56
N PRO A 107 4.90 12.34 9.46
CA PRO A 107 3.98 13.35 8.96
C PRO A 107 2.61 12.71 8.73
N THR A 108 1.62 13.13 9.52
CA THR A 108 0.28 12.53 9.54
C THR A 108 -0.71 13.45 8.84
N LEU A 109 -1.55 12.88 7.98
CA LEU A 109 -2.65 13.57 7.33
C LEU A 109 -3.95 13.21 8.05
N TYR A 110 -4.64 14.24 8.53
CA TYR A 110 -5.96 14.15 9.15
C TYR A 110 -7.05 14.44 8.11
N TYR A 111 -8.15 13.69 8.17
CA TYR A 111 -9.28 13.86 7.27
C TYR A 111 -10.60 13.66 8.02
N ARG A 112 -11.67 14.30 7.52
CA ARG A 112 -13.04 14.06 7.96
C ARG A 112 -13.86 13.52 6.79
N LEU A 113 -14.76 12.59 7.09
CA LEU A 113 -15.68 12.02 6.10
C LEU A 113 -17.04 12.71 6.21
N TYR A 114 -17.62 13.03 5.06
CA TYR A 114 -18.94 13.61 4.97
C TYR A 114 -19.77 12.80 3.97
N ASN A 115 -21.03 12.54 4.33
CA ASN A 115 -22.04 11.97 3.45
C ASN A 115 -23.23 12.95 3.35
N ARG A 116 -24.30 12.56 2.64
CA ARG A 116 -25.49 13.41 2.49
C ARG A 116 -26.22 13.72 3.81
N ALA A 117 -26.01 12.91 4.85
CA ALA A 117 -26.59 13.07 6.17
C ALA A 117 -25.69 13.87 7.13
N GLY A 118 -24.46 14.23 6.73
CA GLY A 118 -23.51 15.00 7.55
C GLY A 118 -22.18 14.29 7.75
N GLU A 119 -21.59 14.44 8.94
CA GLU A 119 -20.33 13.79 9.30
C GLU A 119 -20.51 12.28 9.39
N GLU A 120 -19.57 11.55 8.79
CA GLU A 120 -19.58 10.08 8.78
C GLU A 120 -18.46 9.52 9.64
N HIS A 121 -18.79 8.44 10.36
CA HIS A 121 -17.83 7.73 11.20
C HIS A 121 -16.66 7.16 10.37
N SER A 122 -15.45 7.50 10.79
CA SER A 122 -14.20 6.92 10.31
C SER A 122 -13.93 5.61 11.05
N VAL A 123 -13.66 4.55 10.30
CA VAL A 123 -13.19 3.25 10.82
C VAL A 123 -11.80 3.41 11.47
N ARG A 124 -11.07 4.46 11.07
CA ARG A 124 -9.75 4.82 11.59
C ARG A 124 -9.81 6.09 12.46
N ALA A 125 -10.92 6.27 13.18
CA ALA A 125 -11.08 7.35 14.14
C ALA A 125 -9.88 7.42 15.10
N PHE A 126 -9.25 8.59 15.17
CA PHE A 126 -8.12 8.81 16.08
C PHE A 126 -8.59 8.98 17.51
N ASP A 127 -9.67 9.75 17.71
CA ASP A 127 -10.25 10.01 19.01
C ASP A 127 -11.68 9.43 19.06
N LYS A 128 -12.00 8.74 20.14
CA LYS A 128 -13.36 8.25 20.41
C LYS A 128 -14.35 9.41 20.58
N LYS A 129 -13.87 10.58 20.98
CA LYS A 129 -14.66 11.82 21.09
C LYS A 129 -14.90 12.49 19.74
N GLU A 130 -14.07 12.22 18.74
CA GLU A 130 -14.22 12.73 17.37
C GLU A 130 -14.23 11.57 16.36
N PRO A 131 -15.31 10.77 16.32
CA PRO A 131 -15.32 9.55 15.53
C PRO A 131 -15.37 9.79 14.01
N ALA A 132 -15.62 11.02 13.57
CA ALA A 132 -15.54 11.42 12.17
C ALA A 132 -14.11 11.79 11.72
N LEU A 133 -13.15 11.93 12.65
CA LEU A 133 -11.78 12.34 12.38
C LEU A 133 -10.85 11.14 12.20
N GLY A 134 -10.52 10.85 10.94
CA GLY A 134 -9.58 9.80 10.56
C GLY A 134 -8.14 10.32 10.44
N ARG A 135 -7.16 9.42 10.59
CA ARG A 135 -5.74 9.70 10.35
C ARG A 135 -5.09 8.68 9.41
N ILE A 136 -4.24 9.16 8.51
CA ILE A 136 -3.36 8.31 7.70
C ILE A 136 -1.93 8.86 7.71
N ASN A 137 -0.95 7.96 7.71
CA ASN A 137 0.44 8.33 7.53
C ASN A 137 0.64 8.89 6.11
N ARG A 138 1.25 10.06 5.97
CA ARG A 138 1.52 10.71 4.67
C ARG A 138 2.43 9.89 3.77
N ASP A 139 3.35 9.12 4.34
CA ASP A 139 4.24 8.24 3.56
C ASP A 139 3.52 7.00 3.04
N SER A 140 2.34 6.69 3.59
CA SER A 140 1.45 5.66 3.04
C SER A 140 0.67 6.12 1.79
N ILE A 141 0.78 7.40 1.42
CA ILE A 141 0.18 7.97 0.22
C ILE A 141 1.21 7.90 -0.92
N ALA A 142 0.91 7.11 -1.94
CA ALA A 142 1.78 6.94 -3.08
C ALA A 142 2.08 8.28 -3.78
N PRO A 143 3.34 8.57 -4.16
CA PRO A 143 3.67 9.62 -5.10
C PRO A 143 2.81 9.50 -6.38
N PRO A 144 2.30 10.61 -6.94
CA PRO A 144 2.70 12.01 -6.71
C PRO A 144 1.95 12.73 -5.56
N ARG A 145 1.36 12.03 -4.58
CA ARG A 145 0.68 12.62 -3.40
C ARG A 145 -0.40 13.67 -3.75
N ASN A 146 -1.07 13.49 -4.88
CA ASN A 146 -2.17 14.34 -5.31
C ASN A 146 -3.51 13.92 -4.68
N ALA A 147 -4.55 14.74 -4.89
CA ALA A 147 -5.91 14.49 -4.40
C ALA A 147 -6.41 13.06 -4.70
N LEU A 148 -6.10 12.52 -5.88
CA LEU A 148 -6.50 11.16 -6.26
C LEU A 148 -5.80 10.09 -5.41
N CYS A 149 -4.51 10.24 -5.13
CA CYS A 149 -3.77 9.34 -4.23
C CYS A 149 -4.33 9.38 -2.81
N VAL A 150 -4.68 10.57 -2.31
CA VAL A 150 -5.29 10.76 -0.99
C VAL A 150 -6.65 10.06 -0.93
N LYS A 151 -7.54 10.29 -1.91
CA LYS A 151 -8.87 9.64 -1.98
C LYS A 151 -8.80 8.12 -2.03
N ARG A 152 -7.87 7.58 -2.83
CA ARG A 152 -7.65 6.12 -2.90
C ARG A 152 -7.17 5.56 -1.58
N ARG A 153 -6.28 6.27 -0.88
CA ARG A 153 -5.78 5.82 0.42
C ARG A 153 -6.89 5.84 1.48
N ILE A 154 -7.67 6.91 1.54
CA ILE A 154 -8.85 7.03 2.44
C ILE A 154 -9.85 5.90 2.15
N ALA A 155 -10.24 5.71 0.88
CA ALA A 155 -11.16 4.63 0.49
C ALA A 155 -10.68 3.23 0.90
N ARG A 156 -9.36 3.00 0.86
CA ARG A 156 -8.75 1.72 1.28
C ARG A 156 -8.80 1.55 2.79
N VAL A 157 -8.38 2.55 3.56
CA VAL A 157 -8.31 2.43 5.03
C VAL A 157 -9.68 2.42 5.69
N GLU A 158 -10.67 3.03 5.04
CA GLU A 158 -12.08 3.02 5.47
C GLU A 158 -12.86 1.79 4.98
N GLY A 159 -12.27 0.97 4.08
CA GLY A 159 -12.95 -0.17 3.47
C GLY A 159 -14.13 0.22 2.56
N LYS A 160 -14.25 1.49 2.18
CA LYS A 160 -15.39 2.05 1.44
C LYS A 160 -14.94 2.50 0.04
N PRO A 161 -15.16 1.69 -1.01
CA PRO A 161 -14.68 1.99 -2.35
C PRO A 161 -15.29 3.26 -2.96
N ILE A 162 -16.49 3.66 -2.49
CA ILE A 162 -17.21 4.87 -2.93
C ILE A 162 -16.40 6.15 -2.70
N TYR A 163 -15.52 6.20 -1.68
CA TYR A 163 -14.70 7.38 -1.40
C TYR A 163 -13.61 7.66 -2.44
N LYS A 164 -13.35 6.73 -3.38
CA LYS A 164 -12.51 7.01 -4.55
C LYS A 164 -13.08 8.12 -5.43
N LEU A 165 -14.41 8.27 -5.40
CA LEU A 165 -15.19 9.23 -6.17
C LEU A 165 -15.59 10.47 -5.36
N ALA A 166 -15.23 10.53 -4.06
CA ALA A 166 -15.53 11.68 -3.24
C ALA A 166 -14.80 12.94 -3.74
N ASP A 167 -15.25 14.11 -3.30
CA ASP A 167 -14.51 15.36 -3.49
C ASP A 167 -13.68 15.68 -2.25
N LEU A 168 -12.50 16.26 -2.47
CA LEU A 168 -11.67 16.78 -1.39
C LEU A 168 -11.84 18.29 -1.35
N SER A 169 -12.48 18.77 -0.29
CA SER A 169 -12.55 20.20 0.03
C SER A 169 -11.60 20.52 1.18
N GLN A 170 -10.84 21.61 1.07
CA GLN A 170 -10.18 22.18 2.23
C GLN A 170 -11.25 22.85 3.10
N ILE A 171 -11.41 22.39 4.34
CA ILE A 171 -12.23 23.09 5.33
C ILE A 171 -11.35 24.18 5.92
N GLN A 172 -11.58 25.43 5.51
CA GLN A 172 -10.94 26.59 6.13
C GLN A 172 -11.79 27.02 7.32
N LYS A 173 -11.65 26.34 8.47
CA LYS A 173 -12.15 26.91 9.73
C LYS A 173 -11.15 27.99 10.15
N PRO A 174 -11.55 29.25 10.36
CA PRO A 174 -10.65 30.25 10.94
C PRO A 174 -10.18 29.72 12.29
N ILE A 175 -8.87 29.70 12.51
CA ILE A 175 -8.28 29.34 13.79
C ILE A 175 -8.58 30.51 14.73
N THR A 176 -9.71 30.46 15.43
CA THR A 176 -9.97 31.35 16.57
C THR A 176 -9.05 30.89 17.71
N HIS A 177 -7.82 31.43 17.73
CA HIS A 177 -7.04 31.46 18.96
C HIS A 177 -7.76 32.41 19.93
N THR A 178 -8.70 31.87 20.71
CA THR A 178 -9.24 32.59 21.87
C THR A 178 -8.15 32.60 22.93
N LEU A 179 -7.38 33.69 23.00
CA LEU A 179 -6.50 33.97 24.12
C LEU A 179 -7.36 34.12 25.40
N PRO A 180 -7.01 33.49 26.53
CA PRO A 180 -7.68 33.78 27.79
C PRO A 180 -7.39 35.24 28.21
N PRO A 181 -8.36 35.93 28.85
CA PRO A 181 -8.21 37.32 29.23
C PRO A 181 -7.07 37.49 30.24
N PRO A 182 -6.29 38.59 30.14
CA PRO A 182 -5.25 38.88 31.11
C PRO A 182 -5.88 39.22 32.46
N TRP A 183 -5.36 38.61 33.52
CA TRP A 183 -5.49 39.11 34.90
C TRP A 183 -4.21 39.84 35.27
#